data_AF-A0A669QBF0-F1
#
_entry.id   AF-A0A669QBF0-F1
#
_cell.length_a   1.000
_cell.length_b   1.000
_cell.length_c   1.000
_cell.angle_alpha   90.00
_cell.angle_beta   90.00
_cell.angle_gamma   90.00
#
_symmetry.space_group_name_H-M   'P 1'
#
loop_
_entity.id
_entity.type
_entity.pdbx_description
1 polymer ?
#
loop_
_entity_poly.entity_id
_entity_poly.type
_entity_poly.pdbx_seq_one_letter_code
_entity_poly.pdbx_strand_id
1 'polypeptide(L)'
;MTLIFLLCLQVSLAVLTQFYSIWMAVELKNTMGQAFNQYNGTHSLAHGSGTVDMLQKKLQCCGLQNYTDWLKASAASWHFPSEKSHIPRSCCKKYADCGGNLNQLDQLFQEGCLRKLQDQLHYGMKFLFSCCVVLSVLELLAGASNGILMSHQPFYDFRFLESSVFS
;
A
#
# COMPACT_ATOMS: atom_id res chain seq x y z
N MET A 1 -34.30 4.06 -0.92
CA MET A 1 -33.70 2.83 -0.35
C MET A 1 -32.37 2.44 -1.01
N THR A 2 -32.25 2.50 -2.34
CA THR A 2 -31.01 2.14 -3.06
C THR A 2 -29.78 2.94 -2.62
N LEU A 3 -29.90 4.27 -2.46
CA LEU A 3 -28.80 5.14 -2.00
C LEU A 3 -28.31 4.81 -0.58
N ILE A 4 -29.21 4.46 0.33
CA ILE A 4 -28.85 4.09 1.70
C ILE A 4 -28.04 2.79 1.71
N PHE A 5 -28.44 1.83 0.87
CA PHE A 5 -27.72 0.57 0.73
C PHE A 5 -26.28 0.78 0.19
N LEU A 6 -26.11 1.66 -0.80
CA LEU A 6 -24.80 2.03 -1.33
C LEU A 6 -23.91 2.70 -0.27
N LEU A 7 -24.46 3.67 0.49
CA LEU A 7 -23.74 4.30 1.60
C LEU A 7 -23.28 3.27 2.65
N CYS A 8 -24.14 2.32 3.02
CA CYS A 8 -23.78 1.27 3.97
C CYS A 8 -22.64 0.38 3.45
N LEU A 9 -22.68 -0.02 2.18
CA LEU A 9 -21.59 -0.78 1.55
C LEU A 9 -20.29 0.02 1.55
N GLN A 10 -20.36 1.31 1.26
CA GLN A 10 -19.20 2.19 1.20
C GLN A 10 -18.52 2.39 2.56
N VAL A 11 -19.31 2.60 3.62
CA VAL A 11 -18.79 2.65 5.00
C VAL A 11 -18.15 1.31 5.37
N SER A 12 -18.78 0.20 5.01
CA SER A 12 -18.25 -1.14 5.28
C SER A 12 -16.90 -1.36 4.57
N LEU A 13 -16.80 -0.98 3.30
CA LEU A 13 -15.56 -1.01 2.51
C LEU A 13 -14.46 -0.13 3.13
N ALA A 14 -14.80 1.08 3.59
CA ALA A 14 -13.84 1.98 4.22
C ALA A 14 -13.29 1.39 5.54
N VAL A 15 -14.16 0.82 6.37
CA VAL A 15 -13.77 0.15 7.63
C VAL A 15 -12.89 -1.06 7.34
N LEU A 16 -13.30 -1.94 6.41
CA LEU A 16 -12.52 -3.11 6.03
C LEU A 16 -11.14 -2.72 5.48
N THR A 17 -11.08 -1.69 4.65
CA THR A 17 -9.82 -1.18 4.11
C THR A 17 -8.89 -0.70 5.21
N GLN A 18 -9.39 0.07 6.18
CA GLN A 18 -8.60 0.55 7.33
C GLN A 18 -8.08 -0.60 8.19
N PHE A 19 -8.94 -1.56 8.51
CA PHE A 19 -8.53 -2.74 9.27
C PHE A 19 -7.46 -3.54 8.51
N TYR A 20 -7.67 -3.75 7.22
CA TYR A 20 -6.74 -4.47 6.36
C TYR A 20 -5.39 -3.75 6.23
N SER A 21 -5.31 -2.41 6.23
CA SER A 21 -4.01 -1.68 6.27
C SER A 21 -3.15 -2.12 7.43
N ILE A 22 -3.76 -2.14 8.61
CA ILE A 22 -3.05 -2.35 9.87
C ILE A 22 -2.53 -3.78 9.88
N TRP A 23 -3.41 -4.73 9.52
CA TRP A 23 -3.05 -6.14 9.44
C TRP A 23 -1.96 -6.38 8.38
N MET A 24 -2.12 -5.84 7.18
CA MET A 24 -1.12 -5.97 6.10
C MET A 24 0.22 -5.35 6.46
N ALA A 25 0.27 -4.24 7.19
CA ALA A 25 1.54 -3.64 7.61
C ALA A 25 2.32 -4.55 8.57
N VAL A 26 1.62 -5.24 9.47
CA VAL A 26 2.23 -6.21 10.40
C VAL A 26 2.69 -7.45 9.64
N GLU A 27 1.82 -8.02 8.80
CA GLU A 27 2.14 -9.21 8.03
C GLU A 27 3.32 -8.95 7.10
N LEU A 28 3.32 -7.83 6.38
CA LEU A 28 4.40 -7.45 5.49
C LEU A 28 5.74 -7.36 6.23
N LYS A 29 5.77 -6.74 7.42
CA LYS A 29 6.97 -6.67 8.26
C LYS A 29 7.49 -8.06 8.61
N ASN A 30 6.60 -8.98 8.97
CA ASN A 30 6.96 -10.34 9.34
C ASN A 30 7.45 -11.14 8.12
N THR A 31 6.68 -11.17 7.03
CA THR A 31 7.03 -11.90 5.81
C THR A 31 8.32 -11.38 5.18
N MET A 32 8.50 -10.06 5.10
CA MET A 32 9.76 -9.48 4.61
C MET A 32 10.91 -9.79 5.56
N GLY A 33 10.70 -9.66 6.88
CA GLY A 33 11.72 -10.03 7.87
C GLY A 33 12.19 -11.48 7.69
N GLN A 34 11.27 -12.42 7.48
CA GLN A 34 11.60 -13.82 7.21
C GLN A 34 12.35 -14.00 5.88
N ALA A 35 11.91 -13.35 4.81
CA ALA A 35 12.58 -13.42 3.51
C ALA A 35 14.03 -12.89 3.56
N PHE A 36 14.26 -11.79 4.29
CA PHE A 36 15.60 -11.24 4.52
C PHE A 36 16.44 -12.11 5.46
N ASN A 37 15.85 -12.75 6.47
CA ASN A 37 16.55 -13.69 7.36
C ASN A 37 16.95 -14.99 6.64
N GLN A 38 16.15 -15.45 5.68
CA GLN A 38 16.43 -16.65 4.88
C GLN A 38 17.31 -16.37 3.65
N TYR A 39 17.76 -15.12 3.48
CA TYR A 39 18.60 -14.74 2.36
C TYR A 39 19.99 -15.38 2.49
N ASN A 40 20.35 -16.24 1.54
CA ASN A 40 21.63 -16.96 1.59
C ASN A 40 22.71 -16.35 0.68
N GLY A 41 22.42 -15.32 -0.13
CA GLY A 41 23.40 -14.52 -0.90
C GLY A 41 24.23 -15.23 -1.97
N THR A 42 24.40 -16.55 -1.89
CA THR A 42 25.29 -17.40 -2.68
C THR A 42 24.53 -18.25 -3.69
N HIS A 43 23.27 -18.59 -3.40
CA HIS A 43 22.40 -19.32 -4.31
C HIS A 43 21.19 -18.46 -4.68
N SER A 44 21.24 -17.83 -5.86
CA SER A 44 20.07 -17.20 -6.51
C SER A 44 18.95 -18.22 -6.84
N LEU A 45 19.24 -19.53 -6.72
CA LEU A 45 18.28 -20.62 -6.84
C LEU A 45 17.51 -20.93 -5.54
N ALA A 46 17.93 -20.43 -4.38
CA ALA A 46 17.12 -20.55 -3.17
C ALA A 46 15.92 -19.59 -3.30
N HIS A 47 14.70 -20.09 -3.15
CA HIS A 47 13.46 -19.32 -3.33
C HIS A 47 13.44 -17.96 -2.57
N GLY A 48 14.13 -17.87 -1.42
CA GLY A 48 14.28 -16.62 -0.64
C GLY A 48 15.21 -15.59 -1.29
N SER A 49 16.36 -15.99 -1.84
CA SER A 49 17.35 -15.07 -2.40
C SER A 49 16.83 -14.34 -3.65
N GLY A 50 16.16 -15.06 -4.56
CA GLY A 50 15.56 -14.45 -5.76
C GLY A 50 14.45 -13.46 -5.43
N THR A 51 13.68 -13.72 -4.37
CA THR A 51 12.58 -12.84 -3.93
C THR A 51 13.12 -11.52 -3.37
N VAL A 52 14.15 -11.56 -2.53
CA VAL A 52 14.78 -10.35 -1.97
C VAL A 52 15.43 -9.52 -3.09
N ASP A 53 16.16 -10.15 -4.01
CA ASP A 53 16.78 -9.46 -5.15
C ASP A 53 15.75 -8.77 -6.05
N MET A 54 14.62 -9.45 -6.31
CA MET A 54 13.53 -8.89 -7.10
C MET A 54 12.89 -7.68 -6.39
N LEU A 55 12.64 -7.79 -5.09
CA LEU A 55 12.10 -6.69 -4.28
C LEU A 55 13.03 -5.48 -4.30
N GLN A 56 14.33 -5.69 -4.10
CA GLN A 56 15.33 -4.62 -4.09
C GLN A 56 15.40 -3.88 -5.43
N LYS A 57 15.38 -4.62 -6.56
CA LYS A 57 15.36 -4.01 -7.89
C LYS A 57 14.07 -3.26 -8.17
N LYS A 58 12.92 -3.86 -7.85
CA LYS A 58 11.59 -3.31 -8.18
C LYS A 58 11.26 -2.08 -7.35
N LEU A 59 11.61 -2.09 -6.07
CA LEU A 59 11.37 -0.98 -5.15
C LEU A 59 12.54 0.00 -5.11
N GLN A 60 13.69 -0.32 -5.72
CA GLN A 60 14.89 0.51 -5.68
C GLN A 60 15.29 0.81 -4.22
N CYS A 61 15.48 -0.24 -3.44
CA CYS A 61 15.77 -0.24 -2.01
C CYS A 61 16.91 -1.19 -1.68
N CYS A 62 17.46 -1.08 -0.47
CA CYS A 62 18.52 -1.95 0.02
C CYS A 62 18.32 -2.30 1.49
N GLY A 63 18.38 -3.59 1.79
CA GLY A 63 18.09 -4.09 3.13
C GLY A 63 16.61 -3.99 3.50
N LEU A 64 16.27 -4.46 4.69
CA LEU A 64 14.89 -4.44 5.18
C LEU A 64 14.51 -3.03 5.63
N GLN A 65 15.34 -2.46 6.51
CA GLN A 65 15.24 -1.10 7.05
C GLN A 65 16.25 -0.16 6.38
N ASN A 66 17.47 -0.65 6.11
CA ASN A 66 18.52 0.12 5.47
C ASN A 66 19.64 -0.79 4.94
N TYR A 67 20.53 -0.27 4.08
CA TYR A 67 21.69 -1.00 3.54
C TYR A 67 22.59 -1.58 4.65
N THR A 68 22.62 -0.96 5.84
CA THR A 68 23.40 -1.41 7.00
C THR A 68 22.96 -2.78 7.53
N ASP A 69 21.76 -3.24 7.19
CA ASP A 69 21.25 -4.54 7.63
C ASP A 69 22.16 -5.68 7.14
N TRP A 70 22.73 -5.54 5.95
CA TRP A 70 23.71 -6.47 5.39
C TRP A 70 25.03 -6.49 6.19
N LEU A 71 25.44 -5.32 6.71
CA LEU A 71 26.63 -5.21 7.55
C LEU A 71 26.42 -5.87 8.91
N LYS A 72 25.27 -5.61 9.55
CA LYS A 72 24.90 -6.22 10.83
C LYS A 72 24.75 -7.74 10.72
N ALA A 73 24.15 -8.24 9.65
CA ALA A 73 24.03 -9.68 9.41
C ALA A 73 25.41 -10.35 9.29
N SER A 74 26.35 -9.72 8.58
CA SER A 74 27.73 -10.24 8.49
C SER A 74 28.47 -10.20 9.83
N ALA A 75 28.26 -9.16 10.65
CA ALA A 75 28.86 -9.05 11.98
C ALA A 75 28.27 -10.05 12.99
N ALA A 76 27.00 -10.44 12.83
CA ALA A 76 26.33 -11.43 13.66
C ALA A 76 26.67 -12.88 13.27
N SER A 77 27.18 -13.11 12.05
CA SER A 77 27.66 -14.42 11.62
C SER A 77 29.07 -14.68 12.15
N TRP A 78 29.15 -15.19 13.39
CA TRP A 78 30.41 -15.58 14.05
C TRP A 78 31.19 -16.70 13.32
N HIS A 79 30.61 -17.32 12.28
CA HIS A 79 31.20 -18.47 11.58
C HIS A 79 32.08 -18.12 10.38
N PHE A 80 32.01 -16.90 9.83
CA PHE A 80 32.80 -16.51 8.65
C PHE A 80 33.40 -15.10 8.80
N PRO A 81 34.42 -14.91 9.65
CA PRO A 81 35.04 -13.60 9.89
C PRO A 81 35.80 -13.02 8.68
N SER A 82 35.95 -13.80 7.61
CA SER A 82 36.78 -13.53 6.43
C SER A 82 36.01 -13.26 5.14
N GLU A 83 34.69 -13.49 5.09
CA GLU A 83 33.88 -13.06 3.95
C GLU A 83 33.50 -11.60 4.14
N LYS A 84 34.12 -10.73 3.33
CA LYS A 84 33.78 -9.30 3.23
C LYS A 84 32.27 -9.16 3.18
N SER A 85 31.69 -8.30 4.03
CA SER A 85 30.27 -7.98 4.06
C SER A 85 29.75 -7.74 2.63
N HIS A 86 29.07 -8.73 2.05
CA HIS A 86 28.70 -8.69 0.65
C HIS A 86 27.29 -8.13 0.51
N ILE A 87 27.22 -6.93 -0.06
CA ILE A 87 25.94 -6.31 -0.39
C ILE A 87 25.45 -6.92 -1.71
N PRO A 88 24.18 -7.34 -1.82
CA PRO A 88 23.64 -7.90 -3.05
C PRO A 88 23.77 -6.91 -4.22
N ARG A 89 24.08 -7.41 -5.42
CA ARG A 89 24.15 -6.57 -6.64
C ARG A 89 22.82 -5.89 -6.98
N SER A 90 21.70 -6.46 -6.52
CA SER A 90 20.35 -5.90 -6.62
C SER A 90 20.16 -4.57 -5.88
N CYS A 91 21.05 -4.24 -4.93
CA CYS A 91 21.09 -2.96 -4.21
C CYS A 91 21.84 -1.84 -4.97
N CYS A 92 22.54 -2.14 -6.06
CA CYS A 92 23.26 -1.14 -6.85
C CYS A 92 22.31 -0.30 -7.72
N LYS A 93 22.45 1.03 -7.70
CA LYS A 93 21.75 1.97 -8.59
C LYS A 93 22.19 1.87 -10.05
N LYS A 94 23.46 1.52 -10.29
CA LYS A 94 24.05 1.35 -11.62
C LYS A 94 24.54 -0.08 -11.80
N TYR A 95 24.57 -0.57 -13.04
CA TYR A 95 25.05 -1.92 -13.41
C TYR A 95 26.55 -2.17 -13.16
N ALA A 96 27.31 -1.14 -12.73
CA ALA A 96 28.71 -1.30 -12.39
C ALA A 96 28.84 -1.89 -10.97
N ASP A 97 29.76 -2.83 -10.83
CA ASP A 97 30.03 -3.68 -9.68
C ASP A 97 30.20 -2.90 -8.36
N CYS A 98 29.09 -2.63 -7.66
CA CYS A 98 29.11 -1.90 -6.38
C CYS A 98 29.42 -2.81 -5.18
N GLY A 99 29.62 -4.11 -5.41
CA GLY A 99 29.70 -5.15 -4.38
C GLY A 99 31.06 -5.31 -3.70
N GLY A 100 32.09 -4.56 -4.10
CA GLY A 100 33.47 -4.77 -3.64
C GLY A 100 33.97 -3.87 -2.51
N ASN A 101 33.48 -2.62 -2.43
CA ASN A 101 34.01 -1.62 -1.49
C ASN A 101 32.89 -0.74 -0.93
N LEU A 102 32.78 -0.71 0.41
CA LEU A 102 31.91 0.17 1.19
C LEU A 102 32.22 1.68 1.03
N ASN A 103 33.19 2.06 0.19
CA ASN A 103 33.50 3.47 -0.06
C ASN A 103 32.58 4.14 -1.08
N GLN A 104 31.60 3.40 -1.63
CA GLN A 104 30.73 3.88 -2.70
C GLN A 104 29.25 3.90 -2.32
N LEU A 105 28.94 4.38 -1.10
CA LEU A 105 27.57 4.51 -0.56
C LEU A 105 26.61 5.24 -1.52
N ASP A 106 27.10 6.19 -2.31
CA ASP A 106 26.27 6.94 -3.26
C ASP A 106 25.69 6.07 -4.38
N GLN A 107 26.35 4.96 -4.70
CA GLN A 107 25.89 4.03 -5.73
C GLN A 107 24.89 3.00 -5.22
N LEU A 108 24.63 2.94 -3.91
CA LEU A 108 23.67 2.04 -3.31
C LEU A 108 22.34 2.74 -3.05
N PHE A 109 21.25 1.98 -3.08
CA PHE A 109 20.00 2.45 -2.51
C PHE A 109 20.16 2.56 -0.99
N GLN A 110 19.87 3.73 -0.41
CA GLN A 110 20.01 3.96 1.03
C GLN A 110 18.72 3.69 1.80
N GLU A 111 17.59 3.52 1.12
CA GLU A 111 16.30 3.30 1.76
C GLU A 111 16.02 1.80 1.90
N GLY A 112 15.43 1.41 3.02
CA GLY A 112 14.96 0.04 3.25
C GLY A 112 13.72 -0.32 2.45
N CYS A 113 13.61 -1.59 2.09
CA CYS A 113 12.50 -2.09 1.29
C CYS A 113 11.16 -2.08 2.03
N LEU A 114 11.17 -2.25 3.36
CA LEU A 114 9.93 -2.24 4.15
C LEU A 114 9.25 -0.87 4.08
N ARG A 115 10.02 0.20 4.27
CA ARG A 115 9.50 1.57 4.24
C ARG A 115 8.95 1.93 2.87
N LYS A 116 9.72 1.67 1.80
CA LYS A 116 9.26 1.95 0.43
C LYS A 116 7.98 1.21 0.07
N LEU A 117 7.88 -0.07 0.44
CA LEU A 117 6.67 -0.83 0.16
C LEU A 117 5.47 -0.33 0.98
N GLN A 118 5.69 0.00 2.25
CA GLN A 118 4.68 0.62 3.09
C GLN A 118 4.20 1.96 2.53
N ASP A 119 5.10 2.79 2.02
CA ASP A 119 4.76 4.08 1.42
C ASP A 119 3.93 3.91 0.13
N GLN A 120 4.29 2.93 -0.72
CA GLN A 120 3.51 2.58 -1.92
C GLN A 120 2.09 2.09 -1.58
N LEU A 121 1.97 1.20 -0.59
CA LEU A 121 0.66 0.71 -0.12
C LEU A 121 -0.16 1.86 0.48
N HIS A 122 0.45 2.66 1.35
CA HIS A 122 -0.21 3.78 2.00
C HIS A 122 -0.74 4.81 0.99
N TYR A 123 0.01 5.06 -0.09
CA TYR A 123 -0.46 5.90 -1.19
C TYR A 123 -1.70 5.32 -1.88
N GLY A 124 -1.69 4.03 -2.22
CA GLY A 124 -2.86 3.35 -2.81
C GLY A 124 -4.09 3.40 -1.90
N MET A 125 -3.91 3.22 -0.60
CA MET A 125 -5.01 3.27 0.37
C MET A 125 -5.59 4.68 0.53
N LYS A 126 -4.74 5.71 0.54
CA LYS A 126 -5.18 7.10 0.52
C LYS A 126 -5.99 7.43 -0.73
N PHE A 127 -5.55 6.91 -1.89
CA PHE A 127 -6.30 7.07 -3.14
C PHE A 127 -7.70 6.44 -3.04
N LEU A 128 -7.79 5.18 -2.58
CA LEU A 128 -9.07 4.50 -2.39
C LEU A 128 -9.99 5.25 -1.41
N PHE A 129 -9.44 5.70 -0.29
CA PHE A 129 -10.19 6.49 0.69
C PHE A 129 -10.73 7.79 0.08
N SER A 130 -9.91 8.50 -0.70
CA SER A 130 -10.33 9.70 -1.43
C SER A 130 -11.48 9.42 -2.40
N CYS A 131 -11.42 8.31 -3.14
CA CYS A 131 -12.51 7.90 -4.04
C CYS A 131 -13.81 7.63 -3.26
N CYS A 132 -13.73 6.97 -2.11
CA CYS A 132 -14.90 6.76 -1.25
C CYS A 132 -15.52 8.09 -0.80
N VAL A 133 -14.72 9.04 -0.30
CA VAL A 133 -15.25 10.35 0.14
C VAL A 133 -15.98 11.07 -0.99
N VAL A 134 -15.42 11.10 -2.20
CA VAL A 134 -16.05 11.73 -3.37
C VAL A 134 -17.37 11.07 -3.71
N LEU A 135 -17.40 9.74 -3.76
CA LEU A 135 -18.63 8.98 -4.02
C LEU A 135 -19.69 9.21 -2.94
N SER A 136 -19.31 9.28 -1.65
CA SER A 136 -20.25 9.59 -0.57
C SER A 136 -20.89 10.97 -0.75
N VAL A 137 -20.12 11.98 -1.14
CA VAL A 137 -20.64 13.33 -1.40
C VAL A 137 -21.63 13.32 -2.56
N LEU A 138 -21.31 12.61 -3.66
CA LEU A 138 -22.21 12.48 -4.80
C LEU A 138 -23.53 11.81 -4.44
N GLU A 139 -23.49 10.75 -3.62
CA GLU A 139 -24.69 10.05 -3.14
C GLU A 139 -25.56 10.95 -2.26
N LEU A 140 -24.96 11.78 -1.40
CA LEU A 140 -25.69 12.75 -0.58
C LEU A 140 -26.35 13.83 -1.43
N LEU A 141 -25.65 14.37 -2.43
CA LEU A 141 -26.21 15.37 -3.34
C LEU A 141 -27.39 14.78 -4.15
N ALA A 142 -27.25 13.57 -4.67
CA ALA A 142 -28.32 12.86 -5.37
C ALA A 142 -29.51 12.55 -4.45
N GLY A 143 -29.25 12.18 -3.20
CA GLY A 143 -30.28 11.98 -2.19
C GLY A 143 -31.06 13.27 -1.89
N ALA A 144 -30.35 14.39 -1.71
CA ALA A 144 -30.96 15.69 -1.46
C ALA A 144 -31.80 16.17 -2.64
N SER A 145 -31.30 16.07 -3.88
CA SER A 145 -32.06 16.46 -5.07
C SER A 145 -33.32 15.63 -5.25
N ASN A 146 -33.24 14.31 -5.05
CA ASN A 146 -34.40 13.42 -5.12
C ASN A 146 -35.43 13.73 -4.01
N GLY A 147 -34.96 14.03 -2.80
CA GLY A 147 -35.82 14.43 -1.69
C GLY A 147 -36.58 15.73 -1.97
N ILE A 148 -35.91 16.75 -2.53
CA ILE A 148 -36.55 18.01 -2.93
C ILE A 148 -37.59 17.78 -4.04
N LEU A 149 -37.27 16.96 -5.05
CA LEU A 149 -38.19 16.63 -6.13
C LEU A 149 -39.45 15.92 -5.60
N MET A 150 -39.28 14.95 -4.69
CA MET A 150 -40.39 14.27 -4.02
C MET A 150 -41.18 15.17 -3.07
N SER A 151 -40.64 16.29 -2.61
CA SER A 151 -41.40 17.28 -1.83
C SER A 151 -42.19 18.24 -2.72
N HIS A 152 -41.75 18.48 -3.96
CA HIS A 152 -42.41 19.40 -4.88
C HIS A 152 -43.56 18.74 -5.69
N GLN A 153 -43.41 17.46 -6.06
CA GLN A 153 -44.44 16.66 -6.72
C GLN A 153 -45.78 16.52 -5.95
N PRO A 154 -45.81 16.22 -4.62
CA PRO A 154 -47.06 16.07 -3.89
C PRO A 154 -47.87 17.37 -3.87
N PHE A 155 -47.22 18.52 -3.96
CA PHE A 155 -47.88 19.83 -4.04
C PHE A 155 -48.56 20.10 -5.39
N TYR A 156 -48.09 19.49 -6.48
CA TYR A 156 -48.71 19.62 -7.81
C TYR A 156 -49.93 18.70 -7.93
N ASP A 157 -49.82 17.47 -7.42
CA ASP A 157 -50.87 16.46 -7.51
C ASP A 157 -52.08 16.78 -6.61
N PHE A 158 -51.84 17.27 -5.38
CA PHE A 158 -52.92 17.75 -4.50
C PHE A 158 -53.70 18.92 -5.10
N ARG A 159 -52.98 19.85 -5.74
CA ARG A 159 -53.58 21.04 -6.34
C ARG A 159 -54.43 20.70 -7.57
N PHE A 160 -54.02 19.69 -8.35
CA PHE A 160 -54.80 19.17 -9.48
C PHE A 160 -56.09 18.47 -9.01
N LEU A 161 -56.00 17.63 -7.97
CA LEU A 161 -57.17 16.96 -7.38
C LEU A 161 -58.19 17.97 -6.83
N GLU A 162 -57.75 19.01 -6.13
CA GLU A 162 -58.63 20.06 -5.61
C GLU A 162 -59.34 20.82 -6.76
N SER A 163 -58.64 21.15 -7.84
CA SER A 163 -59.24 21.77 -9.02
C SER A 163 -60.24 20.87 -9.76
N SER A 164 -60.07 19.55 -9.71
CA SER A 164 -61.01 18.59 -10.32
C SER A 164 -62.23 18.28 -9.47
N VAL A 165 -62.16 18.48 -8.14
CA VAL A 165 -63.30 18.29 -7.21
C VAL A 165 -64.23 19.51 -7.20
N PHE A 166 -63.72 20.69 -7.55
CA PHE A 166 -64.50 21.93 -7.60
C PHE A 166 -65.04 22.30 -9.01
N SER A 167 -64.93 21.41 -10.00
CA SER A 167 -65.57 21.53 -11.32
C SER A 167 -66.67 20.49 -11.50
#